data_AF-A0A183H2X0-F1
#
_entry.id   AF-A0A183H2X0-F1
#
_cell.length_a   1.000
_cell.length_b   1.000
_cell.length_c   1.000
_cell.angle_alpha   90.00
_cell.angle_beta   90.00
_cell.angle_gamma   90.00
#
_symmetry.space_group_name_H-M   'P 1'
#
loop_
_entity.id
_entity.type
_entity.pdbx_description
1 polymer ?
#
loop_
_entity_poly.entity_id
_entity_poly.type
_entity_poly.pdbx_seq_one_letter_code
_entity_poly.pdbx_strand_id
1 'polypeptide(L)'
;MYFGPELACLEWLMECGSTEVIMSDGTSITCRADMRRYISDFGFNFGSIPFPMVPFKWSPVLPTISMEKLDAIYDMRWAKKPDVYIVKVDATDSAIGDTGFQYFKECRQIEILKLNFCDFFTDKAIEHLISGRPSRTLRNIEIVANPYISDDFIRGIKRIRGLQRAHFYFLPCVAQQAGAVQSLKASLPNCRISFPELKEVGYGYGYTAENSSTK
;
A
#
# COMPACT_ATOMS: atom_id res chain seq x y z
N MET A 1 -16.04 -20.56 9.46
CA MET A 1 -15.22 -19.96 8.39
C MET A 1 -14.56 -18.73 8.99
N TYR A 2 -13.28 -18.48 8.72
CA TYR A 2 -12.63 -17.25 9.19
C TYR A 2 -12.67 -16.22 8.07
N PHE A 3 -13.01 -14.98 8.39
CA PHE A 3 -12.97 -13.86 7.45
C PHE A 3 -11.57 -13.73 6.82
N GLY A 4 -10.52 -14.00 7.60
CA GLY A 4 -9.14 -14.05 7.10
C GLY A 4 -8.55 -12.65 6.89
N PRO A 5 -7.21 -12.54 6.76
CA PRO A 5 -6.56 -11.25 6.62
C PRO A 5 -6.83 -10.58 5.27
N GLU A 6 -7.09 -11.36 4.22
CA GLU A 6 -7.33 -10.88 2.86
C GLU A 6 -8.67 -10.18 2.75
N LEU A 7 -9.75 -10.80 3.23
CA LEU A 7 -11.07 -10.16 3.22
C LEU A 7 -11.16 -9.01 4.23
N ALA A 8 -10.44 -9.09 5.36
CA ALA A 8 -10.32 -7.96 6.30
C ALA A 8 -9.57 -6.76 5.69
N CYS A 9 -8.51 -7.03 4.94
CA CYS A 9 -7.78 -5.99 4.22
C CYS A 9 -8.64 -5.41 3.09
N LEU A 10 -9.34 -6.25 2.33
CA LEU A 10 -10.27 -5.81 1.29
C LEU A 10 -11.38 -4.92 1.85
N GLU A 11 -12.00 -5.32 2.97
CA GLU A 11 -13.03 -4.53 3.65
C GLU A 11 -12.51 -3.15 4.03
N TRP A 12 -11.38 -3.10 4.73
CA TRP A 12 -10.74 -1.85 5.11
C TRP A 12 -10.44 -0.96 3.90
N LEU A 13 -9.85 -1.51 2.84
CA LEU A 13 -9.49 -0.77 1.63
C LEU A 13 -10.72 -0.14 0.97
N MET A 14 -11.80 -0.89 0.84
CA MET A 14 -13.02 -0.44 0.18
C MET A 14 -13.83 0.54 1.03
N GLU A 15 -13.87 0.37 2.35
CA GLU A 15 -14.49 1.35 3.25
C GLU A 15 -13.68 2.65 3.35
N CYS A 16 -12.36 2.60 3.14
CA CYS A 16 -11.51 3.79 2.96
C CYS A 16 -11.58 4.40 1.55
N GLY A 17 -12.35 3.83 0.61
CA GLY A 17 -12.54 4.38 -0.73
C GLY A 17 -11.45 4.04 -1.75
N SER A 18 -10.79 2.88 -1.62
CA SER A 18 -9.84 2.39 -2.64
C SER A 18 -10.48 2.30 -4.02
N THR A 19 -9.75 2.77 -5.04
CA THR A 19 -10.19 2.82 -6.44
C THR A 19 -10.36 1.42 -7.04
N GLU A 20 -9.41 0.52 -6.79
CA GLU A 20 -9.46 -0.84 -7.31
C GLU A 20 -8.66 -1.81 -6.42
N VAL A 21 -9.21 -3.00 -6.19
CA VAL A 21 -8.46 -4.13 -5.63
C VAL A 21 -8.64 -5.33 -6.53
N ILE A 22 -7.52 -5.94 -6.97
CA ILE A 22 -7.53 -7.14 -7.80
C ILE A 22 -7.17 -8.35 -6.93
N MET A 23 -8.05 -9.34 -6.97
CA MET A 23 -7.92 -10.62 -6.28
C MET A 23 -7.20 -11.65 -7.15
N SER A 24 -6.69 -12.72 -6.53
CA SER A 24 -5.94 -13.79 -7.19
C SER A 24 -6.73 -14.61 -8.18
N ASP A 25 -8.06 -14.61 -8.09
CA ASP A 25 -8.98 -15.25 -9.03
C ASP A 25 -9.28 -14.37 -10.26
N GLY A 26 -8.68 -13.18 -10.34
CA GLY A 26 -8.88 -12.22 -11.42
C GLY A 26 -10.03 -11.24 -11.19
N THR A 27 -10.76 -11.36 -10.07
CA THR A 27 -11.85 -10.42 -9.75
C THR A 27 -11.27 -9.03 -9.46
N SER A 28 -11.79 -8.02 -10.17
CA SER A 28 -11.52 -6.60 -9.88
C SER A 28 -12.69 -6.02 -9.08
N ILE A 29 -12.38 -5.46 -7.92
CA ILE A 29 -13.34 -4.87 -6.98
C ILE A 29 -13.10 -3.37 -6.98
N THR A 30 -14.10 -2.61 -7.44
CA THR A 30 -13.96 -1.16 -7.67
C THR A 30 -14.86 -0.31 -6.77
N CYS A 31 -15.80 -0.95 -6.07
CA CYS A 31 -16.67 -0.25 -5.13
C CYS A 31 -17.12 -1.15 -3.98
N ARG A 32 -17.69 -0.53 -2.94
CA ARG A 32 -18.22 -1.23 -1.76
C ARG A 32 -19.33 -2.23 -2.10
N ALA A 33 -20.10 -2.01 -3.17
CA ALA A 33 -21.13 -2.96 -3.59
C ALA A 33 -20.51 -4.24 -4.18
N ASP A 34 -19.48 -4.11 -5.01
CA ASP A 34 -18.71 -5.25 -5.55
C ASP A 34 -18.07 -6.05 -4.43
N MET A 35 -17.42 -5.36 -3.49
CA MET A 35 -16.84 -5.97 -2.30
C MET A 35 -17.88 -6.78 -1.53
N ARG A 36 -19.06 -6.20 -1.27
CA ARG A 36 -20.10 -6.88 -0.48
C ARG A 36 -20.61 -8.14 -1.16
N ARG A 37 -20.78 -8.10 -2.49
CA ARG A 37 -21.15 -9.27 -3.30
C ARG A 37 -20.05 -10.34 -3.24
N TYR A 38 -18.81 -9.94 -3.53
CA TYR A 38 -17.65 -10.84 -3.51
C TYR A 38 -17.48 -11.54 -2.16
N ILE A 39 -17.60 -10.82 -1.05
CA ILE A 39 -17.53 -11.40 0.31
C ILE A 39 -18.74 -12.31 0.60
N SER A 40 -19.93 -11.98 0.08
CA SER A 40 -21.14 -12.81 0.25
C SER A 40 -21.05 -14.14 -0.51
N ASP A 41 -20.33 -14.20 -1.62
CA ASP A 41 -20.13 -15.44 -2.38
C ASP A 41 -19.32 -16.48 -1.59
N PHE A 42 -18.53 -16.04 -0.61
CA PHE A 42 -17.88 -16.91 0.37
C PHE A 42 -18.76 -17.24 1.59
N GLY A 43 -20.02 -16.80 1.62
CA GLY A 43 -20.97 -17.07 2.69
C GLY A 43 -20.84 -16.16 3.92
N PHE A 44 -20.16 -15.02 3.81
CA PHE A 44 -20.10 -14.02 4.88
C PHE A 44 -21.17 -12.94 4.69
N ASN A 45 -21.89 -12.60 5.76
CA ASN A 45 -22.85 -11.51 5.77
C ASN A 45 -22.36 -10.38 6.69
N PHE A 46 -22.30 -9.15 6.17
CA PHE A 46 -21.83 -7.97 6.91
C PHE A 46 -22.71 -7.61 8.12
N GLY A 47 -23.98 -8.03 8.13
CA GLY A 47 -24.88 -7.85 9.27
C GLY A 47 -24.62 -8.79 10.44
N SER A 48 -23.77 -9.81 10.27
CA SER A 48 -23.51 -10.86 11.26
C SER A 48 -22.03 -11.23 11.39
N ILE A 49 -21.11 -10.33 11.03
CA ILE A 49 -19.68 -10.58 11.21
C ILE A 49 -19.41 -10.72 12.72
N PRO A 50 -18.93 -11.89 13.19
CA PRO A 50 -18.63 -12.07 14.59
C PRO A 50 -17.51 -11.10 14.98
N PHE A 51 -17.81 -10.17 15.88
CA PHE A 51 -16.78 -9.33 16.48
C PHE A 51 -15.76 -10.25 17.17
N PRO A 52 -14.47 -10.18 16.84
CA PRO A 52 -13.48 -10.98 17.51
C PRO A 52 -13.41 -10.54 18.98
N MET A 53 -13.82 -11.43 19.90
CA MET A 53 -13.81 -11.17 21.35
C MET A 53 -12.40 -10.95 21.91
N VAL A 54 -11.37 -11.24 21.12
CA VAL A 54 -9.95 -11.05 21.46
C VAL A 54 -9.30 -10.14 20.42
N PRO A 55 -8.52 -9.13 20.85
CA PRO A 55 -7.72 -8.33 19.93
C PRO A 55 -6.80 -9.23 19.12
N PHE A 56 -6.87 -9.11 17.79
CA PHE A 56 -5.97 -9.84 16.91
C PHE A 56 -4.52 -9.41 17.18
N LYS A 57 -3.68 -10.37 17.60
CA LYS A 57 -2.25 -10.11 17.80
C LYS A 57 -1.48 -10.52 16.55
N TRP A 58 -1.02 -9.51 15.82
CA TRP A 58 -0.11 -9.66 14.67
C TRP A 58 1.14 -10.47 15.06
N SER A 59 1.59 -11.33 14.15
CA SER A 59 2.75 -12.18 14.40
C SER A 59 4.02 -11.32 14.51
N PRO A 60 4.77 -11.36 15.63
CA PRO A 60 5.94 -10.49 15.81
C PRO A 60 7.17 -10.94 15.00
N VAL A 61 7.08 -12.05 14.25
CA VAL A 61 8.21 -12.76 13.63
C VAL A 61 8.34 -12.57 12.11
N LEU A 62 7.43 -11.82 11.49
CA LEU A 62 7.61 -11.30 10.13
C LEU A 62 8.67 -10.17 10.21
N PRO A 63 9.77 -10.13 9.42
CA PRO A 63 10.17 -10.94 8.28
C PRO A 63 11.42 -11.81 8.55
N THR A 64 11.50 -12.49 9.69
CA THR A 64 12.71 -13.25 10.10
C THR A 64 12.64 -14.73 9.73
N ILE A 65 11.44 -15.28 9.57
CA ILE A 65 11.18 -16.71 9.28
C ILE A 65 11.10 -16.96 7.76
N SER A 66 11.48 -18.14 7.25
CA SER A 66 11.31 -18.48 5.81
C SER A 66 9.86 -18.37 5.33
N MET A 67 9.64 -18.11 4.04
CA MET A 67 8.27 -18.02 3.47
C MET A 67 7.49 -19.32 3.65
N GLU A 68 8.12 -20.47 3.43
CA GLU A 68 7.51 -21.80 3.64
C GLU A 68 6.93 -21.96 5.05
N LYS A 69 7.70 -21.58 6.08
CA LYS A 69 7.24 -21.69 7.47
C LYS A 69 6.19 -20.63 7.80
N LEU A 70 6.25 -19.45 7.19
CA LEU A 70 5.18 -18.45 7.32
C LEU A 70 3.88 -18.94 6.71
N ASP A 71 3.93 -19.55 5.53
CA ASP A 71 2.77 -20.13 4.85
C ASP A 71 2.16 -21.25 5.69
N ALA A 72 2.97 -22.14 6.26
CA ALA A 72 2.48 -23.16 7.19
C ALA A 72 1.80 -22.57 8.43
N ILE A 73 2.36 -21.53 9.05
CA ILE A 73 1.73 -20.83 10.20
C ILE A 73 0.41 -20.18 9.79
N TYR A 74 0.39 -19.56 8.60
CA TYR A 74 -0.76 -18.87 8.06
C TYR A 74 -1.89 -19.85 7.73
N ASP A 75 -1.60 -20.97 7.08
CA ASP A 75 -2.61 -21.99 6.80
C ASP A 75 -3.11 -22.69 8.07
N MET A 76 -2.24 -22.87 9.07
CA MET A 76 -2.67 -23.37 10.39
C MET A 76 -3.61 -22.37 11.08
N ARG A 77 -3.28 -21.07 11.10
CA ARG A 77 -4.06 -20.03 11.79
C ARG A 77 -5.40 -19.78 11.11
N TRP A 78 -5.42 -19.84 9.77
CA TRP A 78 -6.61 -19.54 8.96
C TRP A 78 -7.06 -20.76 8.16
N ALA A 79 -7.09 -21.95 8.76
CA ALA A 79 -7.38 -23.21 8.06
C ALA A 79 -8.75 -23.28 7.35
N LYS A 80 -9.71 -22.44 7.76
CA LYS A 80 -11.08 -22.37 7.19
C LYS A 80 -11.35 -21.05 6.47
N LYS A 81 -10.33 -20.43 5.88
CA LYS A 81 -10.46 -19.22 5.05
C LYS A 81 -10.75 -19.57 3.59
N PRO A 82 -11.31 -18.64 2.81
CA PRO A 82 -11.24 -18.70 1.35
C PRO A 82 -9.80 -18.75 0.82
N ASP A 83 -9.52 -19.59 -0.18
CA ASP A 83 -8.20 -19.64 -0.84
C ASP A 83 -8.10 -18.59 -1.95
N VAL A 84 -8.22 -17.33 -1.56
CA VAL A 84 -8.04 -16.17 -2.42
C VAL A 84 -7.15 -15.14 -1.73
N TYR A 85 -6.43 -14.34 -2.49
CA TYR A 85 -5.56 -13.29 -1.95
C TYR A 85 -5.52 -12.04 -2.81
N ILE A 86 -5.20 -10.92 -2.19
CA ILE A 86 -5.04 -9.63 -2.88
C ILE A 86 -3.70 -9.63 -3.62
N VAL A 87 -3.73 -9.26 -4.90
CA VAL A 87 -2.54 -9.14 -5.77
C VAL A 87 -2.17 -7.68 -6.00
N LYS A 88 -3.16 -6.84 -6.30
CA LYS A 88 -2.99 -5.41 -6.59
C LYS A 88 -3.96 -4.58 -5.78
N VAL A 89 -3.47 -3.44 -5.29
CA VAL A 89 -4.28 -2.37 -4.69
C VAL A 89 -3.96 -1.06 -5.39
N ASP A 90 -4.99 -0.40 -5.89
CA ASP A 90 -5.00 1.00 -6.26
C ASP A 90 -5.84 1.77 -5.24
N ALA A 91 -5.17 2.44 -4.31
CA ALA A 91 -5.77 3.30 -3.28
C ALA A 91 -5.61 4.77 -3.64
N THR A 92 -5.67 5.10 -4.94
CA THR A 92 -5.72 6.49 -5.38
C THR A 92 -6.89 7.22 -4.72
N ASP A 93 -6.65 8.43 -4.20
CA ASP A 93 -7.66 9.31 -3.58
C ASP A 93 -8.44 8.64 -2.43
N SER A 94 -7.75 7.79 -1.67
CA SER A 94 -8.35 7.02 -0.58
C SER A 94 -8.01 7.57 0.81
N ALA A 95 -8.95 7.44 1.74
CA ALA A 95 -8.80 7.85 3.14
C ALA A 95 -8.06 6.79 3.99
N ILE A 96 -7.01 6.18 3.43
CA ILE A 96 -6.18 5.19 4.14
C ILE A 96 -5.18 5.88 5.08
N GLY A 97 -5.11 5.42 6.33
CA GLY A 97 -4.19 5.96 7.33
C GLY A 97 -3.30 4.89 7.97
N ASP A 98 -2.26 5.34 8.68
CA ASP A 98 -1.17 4.51 9.22
C ASP A 98 -1.66 3.22 9.90
N THR A 99 -2.62 3.34 10.83
CA THR A 99 -3.14 2.20 11.61
C THR A 99 -3.72 1.11 10.71
N GLY A 100 -4.33 1.47 9.59
CA GLY A 100 -4.94 0.52 8.65
C GLY A 100 -3.91 -0.35 7.92
N PHE A 101 -2.69 0.14 7.71
CA PHE A 101 -1.64 -0.64 7.03
C PHE A 101 -1.26 -1.92 7.78
N GLN A 102 -1.65 -2.08 9.05
CA GLN A 102 -1.53 -3.36 9.75
C GLN A 102 -2.24 -4.52 9.02
N TYR A 103 -3.35 -4.26 8.32
CA TYR A 103 -4.10 -5.29 7.58
C TYR A 103 -3.27 -5.93 6.46
N PHE A 104 -2.30 -5.21 5.92
CA PHE A 104 -1.39 -5.75 4.90
C PHE A 104 -0.41 -6.79 5.44
N LYS A 105 -0.15 -6.82 6.76
CA LYS A 105 0.99 -7.59 7.30
C LYS A 105 0.94 -9.08 6.99
N GLU A 106 -0.25 -9.66 7.05
CA GLU A 106 -0.47 -11.10 6.86
C GLU A 106 -1.06 -11.42 5.48
N CYS A 107 -1.28 -10.42 4.62
CA CYS A 107 -1.74 -10.65 3.26
C CYS A 107 -0.70 -11.48 2.49
N ARG A 108 -1.15 -12.59 1.89
CA ARG A 108 -0.26 -13.62 1.34
C ARG A 108 0.71 -13.13 0.27
N GLN A 109 0.23 -12.32 -0.69
CA GLN A 109 0.98 -12.03 -1.92
C GLN A 109 0.61 -10.68 -2.56
N ILE A 110 0.62 -9.59 -1.80
CA ILE A 110 0.46 -8.26 -2.40
C ILE A 110 1.70 -7.93 -3.22
N GLU A 111 1.53 -7.73 -4.51
CA GLU A 111 2.60 -7.48 -5.49
C GLU A 111 2.64 -6.03 -5.95
N ILE A 112 1.49 -5.36 -6.04
CA ILE A 112 1.35 -4.00 -6.56
C ILE A 112 0.59 -3.14 -5.56
N LEU A 113 1.21 -2.03 -5.14
CA LEU A 113 0.57 -0.98 -4.34
C LEU A 113 0.71 0.36 -5.05
N LYS A 114 -0.42 1.01 -5.32
CA LYS A 114 -0.49 2.39 -5.80
C LYS A 114 -1.21 3.23 -4.76
N LEU A 115 -0.48 4.19 -4.20
CA LEU A 115 -0.86 5.00 -3.04
C LEU A 115 -0.74 6.47 -3.45
N ASN A 116 -1.65 6.93 -4.30
CA ASN A 116 -1.60 8.28 -4.87
C ASN A 116 -2.65 9.17 -4.21
N PHE A 117 -2.30 10.43 -3.92
CA PHE A 117 -3.24 11.40 -3.34
C PHE A 117 -3.90 10.88 -2.05
N CYS A 118 -3.15 10.15 -1.21
CA CYS A 118 -3.67 9.72 0.10
C CYS A 118 -3.04 10.58 1.19
N ASP A 119 -3.85 11.42 1.82
CA ASP A 119 -3.37 12.47 2.73
C ASP A 119 -3.19 12.01 4.18
N PHE A 120 -3.59 10.78 4.53
CA PHE A 120 -3.74 10.38 5.94
C PHE A 120 -2.69 9.38 6.44
N PHE A 121 -1.66 9.08 5.65
CA PHE A 121 -0.58 8.18 6.06
C PHE A 121 0.80 8.86 6.02
N THR A 122 1.71 8.33 6.84
CA THR A 122 3.06 8.82 7.06
C THR A 122 4.07 7.68 6.88
N ASP A 123 5.34 7.93 7.21
CA ASP A 123 6.39 6.90 7.15
C ASP A 123 6.07 5.65 8.00
N LYS A 124 5.21 5.78 9.02
CA LYS A 124 4.73 4.66 9.85
C LYS A 124 3.98 3.60 9.02
N ALA A 125 3.22 4.00 8.01
CA ALA A 125 2.58 3.06 7.10
C ALA A 125 3.61 2.15 6.40
N ILE A 126 4.76 2.71 6.02
CA ILE A 126 5.86 1.95 5.41
C ILE A 126 6.47 0.98 6.44
N GLU A 127 6.54 1.35 7.72
CA GLU A 127 6.95 0.44 8.79
C GLU A 127 6.03 -0.78 8.93
N HIS A 128 4.72 -0.60 8.75
CA HIS A 128 3.77 -1.72 8.71
C HIS A 128 4.03 -2.65 7.51
N LEU A 129 4.33 -2.11 6.33
CA LEU A 129 4.66 -2.91 5.14
C LEU A 129 5.94 -3.73 5.33
N ILE A 130 7.02 -3.11 5.85
CA ILE A 130 8.32 -3.77 6.02
C ILE A 130 8.36 -4.75 7.19
N SER A 131 7.43 -4.62 8.16
CA SER A 131 7.25 -5.57 9.26
C SER A 131 6.30 -6.71 8.91
N GLY A 132 5.73 -6.72 7.70
CA GLY A 132 4.82 -7.75 7.21
C GLY A 132 5.37 -8.57 6.05
N ARG A 133 4.51 -9.43 5.49
CA ARG A 133 4.72 -10.14 4.22
C ARG A 133 5.01 -9.22 3.02
N PRO A 134 4.41 -8.01 2.90
CA PRO A 134 4.73 -7.09 1.80
C PRO A 134 6.22 -6.78 1.64
N SER A 135 7.01 -6.85 2.70
CA SER A 135 8.49 -6.74 2.64
C SER A 135 9.16 -7.72 1.66
N ARG A 136 8.51 -8.83 1.34
CA ARG A 136 9.02 -9.91 0.48
C ARG A 136 8.18 -10.14 -0.77
N THR A 137 6.90 -9.79 -0.74
CA THR A 137 5.97 -10.04 -1.85
C THR A 137 5.85 -8.85 -2.79
N LEU A 138 6.03 -7.63 -2.29
CA LEU A 138 5.83 -6.43 -3.09
C LEU A 138 6.86 -6.34 -4.22
N ARG A 139 6.38 -6.03 -5.43
CA ARG A 139 7.17 -5.90 -6.65
C ARG A 139 7.10 -4.48 -7.21
N ASN A 140 5.93 -3.87 -7.14
CA ASN A 140 5.70 -2.53 -7.65
C ASN A 140 5.08 -1.66 -6.57
N ILE A 141 5.72 -0.52 -6.29
CA ILE A 141 5.17 0.50 -5.42
C ILE A 141 5.15 1.86 -6.12
N GLU A 142 4.03 2.55 -5.98
CA GLU A 142 3.82 3.91 -6.46
C GLU A 142 3.27 4.76 -5.31
N ILE A 143 3.96 5.85 -4.99
CA ILE A 143 3.56 6.83 -3.96
C ILE A 143 3.67 8.21 -4.59
N VAL A 144 2.53 8.89 -4.77
CA VAL A 144 2.47 10.15 -5.52
C VAL A 144 1.59 11.14 -4.78
N ALA A 145 2.08 12.36 -4.62
CA ALA A 145 1.32 13.45 -4.01
C ALA A 145 0.82 13.11 -2.60
N ASN A 146 1.69 12.53 -1.76
CA ASN A 146 1.40 12.25 -0.35
C ASN A 146 2.17 13.24 0.52
N PRO A 147 1.49 14.19 1.20
CA PRO A 147 2.14 15.32 1.84
C PRO A 147 2.98 14.98 3.06
N TYR A 148 2.68 13.87 3.76
CA TYR A 148 3.32 13.53 5.04
C TYR A 148 4.38 12.43 4.95
N ILE A 149 4.79 12.05 3.73
CA ILE A 149 5.92 11.14 3.53
C ILE A 149 7.21 11.96 3.53
N SER A 150 8.10 11.64 4.48
CA SER A 150 9.37 12.35 4.68
C SER A 150 10.55 11.52 4.18
N ASP A 151 11.77 12.06 4.19
CA ASP A 151 12.99 11.32 3.81
C ASP A 151 13.17 9.97 4.54
N ASP A 152 12.56 9.76 5.71
CA ASP A 152 12.66 8.50 6.47
C ASP A 152 12.04 7.30 5.76
N PHE A 153 11.05 7.50 4.88
CA PHE A 153 10.41 6.40 4.13
C PHE A 153 11.43 5.59 3.29
N ILE A 154 12.50 6.24 2.84
CA ILE A 154 13.57 5.63 2.05
C ILE A 154 14.19 4.45 2.79
N ARG A 155 14.32 4.55 4.12
CA ARG A 155 14.83 3.47 4.97
C ARG A 155 13.94 2.23 4.89
N GLY A 156 12.63 2.44 4.85
CA GLY A 156 11.64 1.39 4.67
C GLY A 156 11.72 0.76 3.28
N ILE A 157 11.67 1.57 2.22
CA ILE A 157 11.69 1.08 0.83
C ILE A 157 12.93 0.21 0.56
N LYS A 158 14.11 0.59 1.06
CA LYS A 158 15.35 -0.21 0.92
C LYS A 158 15.24 -1.63 1.47
N ARG A 159 14.36 -1.88 2.44
CA ARG A 159 14.18 -3.20 3.06
C ARG A 159 13.32 -4.13 2.22
N ILE A 160 12.58 -3.62 1.24
CA ILE A 160 11.74 -4.41 0.33
C ILE A 160 12.60 -4.89 -0.84
N ARG A 161 13.46 -5.89 -0.58
CA ARG A 161 14.51 -6.34 -1.52
C ARG A 161 13.99 -6.92 -2.83
N GLY A 162 12.73 -7.35 -2.85
CA GLY A 162 12.07 -7.90 -4.04
C GLY A 162 11.46 -6.87 -4.99
N LEU A 163 11.57 -5.56 -4.71
CA LEU A 163 11.02 -4.53 -5.58
C LEU A 163 11.66 -4.55 -6.98
N GLN A 164 10.80 -4.47 -7.98
CA GLN A 164 11.13 -4.38 -9.40
C GLN A 164 10.85 -2.97 -9.96
N ARG A 165 9.85 -2.27 -9.42
CA ARG A 165 9.55 -0.86 -9.75
C ARG A 165 9.22 -0.07 -8.49
N ALA A 166 9.81 1.10 -8.38
CA ALA A 166 9.47 2.10 -7.38
C ALA A 166 9.28 3.46 -8.07
N HIS A 167 8.07 3.99 -8.04
CA HIS A 167 7.75 5.30 -8.59
C HIS A 167 7.31 6.26 -7.48
N PHE A 168 8.02 7.37 -7.38
CA PHE A 168 7.74 8.43 -6.42
C PHE A 168 7.59 9.74 -7.17
N TYR A 169 6.60 10.55 -6.80
CA TYR A 169 6.42 11.85 -7.44
C TYR A 169 5.71 12.83 -6.49
N PHE A 170 6.11 14.09 -6.54
CA PHE A 170 5.53 15.17 -5.73
C PHE A 170 5.37 14.79 -4.24
N LEU A 171 6.48 14.45 -3.57
CA LEU A 171 6.50 14.22 -2.11
C LEU A 171 7.16 15.43 -1.42
N PRO A 172 6.37 16.41 -0.94
CA PRO A 172 6.89 17.72 -0.52
C PRO A 172 7.79 17.66 0.71
N CYS A 173 7.61 16.67 1.58
CA CYS A 173 8.44 16.47 2.77
C CYS A 173 9.71 15.63 2.53
N VAL A 174 9.98 15.22 1.28
CA VAL A 174 11.23 14.55 0.92
C VAL A 174 12.20 15.60 0.36
N ALA A 175 13.06 16.12 1.22
CA ALA A 175 13.97 17.21 0.87
C ALA A 175 15.12 16.74 -0.03
N GLN A 176 15.61 15.50 0.16
CA GLN A 176 16.81 15.00 -0.51
C GLN A 176 16.49 14.03 -1.65
N GLN A 177 15.67 14.44 -2.61
CA GLN A 177 15.20 13.58 -3.71
C GLN A 177 16.36 12.92 -4.49
N ALA A 178 17.37 13.69 -4.89
CA ALA A 178 18.53 13.15 -5.63
C ALA A 178 19.32 12.13 -4.78
N GLY A 179 19.55 12.43 -3.51
CA GLY A 179 20.22 11.52 -2.56
C GLY A 179 19.40 10.26 -2.30
N ALA A 180 18.09 10.39 -2.17
CA ALA A 180 17.15 9.29 -2.03
C ALA A 180 17.22 8.34 -3.24
N VAL A 181 17.19 8.85 -4.47
CA VAL A 181 17.31 8.04 -5.70
C VAL A 181 18.64 7.31 -5.74
N GLN A 182 19.76 7.98 -5.47
CA GLN A 182 21.08 7.34 -5.45
C GLN A 182 21.14 6.23 -4.41
N SER A 183 20.64 6.50 -3.21
CA SER A 183 20.66 5.56 -2.09
C SER A 183 19.77 4.34 -2.32
N LEU A 184 18.61 4.54 -2.96
CA LEU A 184 17.73 3.46 -3.38
C LEU A 184 18.36 2.61 -4.48
N LYS A 185 18.96 3.22 -5.52
CA LYS A 185 19.64 2.51 -6.61
C LYS A 185 20.78 1.64 -6.10
N ALA A 186 21.55 2.15 -5.13
CA ALA A 186 22.62 1.38 -4.48
C ALA A 186 22.08 0.17 -3.68
N SER A 187 20.90 0.31 -3.06
CA SER A 187 20.32 -0.73 -2.18
C SER A 187 19.44 -1.75 -2.92
N LEU A 188 18.90 -1.37 -4.08
CA LEU A 188 17.94 -2.12 -4.90
C LEU A 188 18.37 -2.07 -6.38
N PRO A 189 19.52 -2.68 -6.74
CA PRO A 189 20.12 -2.54 -8.07
C PRO A 189 19.23 -3.08 -9.22
N ASN A 190 18.34 -4.03 -8.90
CA ASN A 190 17.42 -4.64 -9.86
C ASN A 190 16.05 -3.92 -9.92
N CYS A 191 15.87 -2.81 -9.18
CA CYS A 191 14.62 -2.06 -9.14
C CYS A 191 14.69 -0.85 -10.07
N ARG A 192 13.67 -0.70 -10.93
CA ARG A 192 13.46 0.51 -11.73
C ARG A 192 12.92 1.63 -10.84
N ILE A 193 13.82 2.49 -10.38
CA ILE A 193 13.51 3.64 -9.53
C ILE A 193 13.28 4.89 -10.37
N SER A 194 12.16 5.57 -10.14
CA SER A 194 11.81 6.85 -10.74
C SER A 194 11.37 7.82 -9.66
N PHE A 195 12.07 8.94 -9.52
CA PHE A 195 11.65 10.06 -8.68
C PHE A 195 11.97 11.38 -9.40
N PRO A 196 11.09 11.83 -10.31
CA PRO A 196 11.32 13.04 -11.10
C PRO A 196 11.26 14.29 -10.23
N GLU A 197 12.18 15.22 -10.48
CA GLU A 197 12.12 16.58 -9.92
C GLU A 197 10.94 17.34 -10.50
N LEU A 198 10.39 18.27 -9.70
CA LEU A 198 9.34 19.17 -10.15
C LEU A 198 9.96 20.23 -11.06
N LYS A 199 9.66 20.15 -12.36
CA LYS A 199 9.86 21.27 -13.28
C LYS A 199 8.70 22.24 -13.03
N GLU A 200 9.03 23.49 -12.68
CA GLU A 200 8.12 24.62 -12.41
C GLU A 200 6.63 24.25 -12.39
N VAL A 201 6.11 23.98 -11.18
CA VAL A 201 4.66 23.81 -10.99
C VAL A 201 4.04 25.19 -11.01
N GLY A 202 3.44 25.57 -12.14
CA GLY A 202 2.65 26.78 -12.22
C GLY A 202 1.49 26.70 -11.21
N TYR A 203 1.42 27.62 -10.27
CA TYR A 203 0.38 27.67 -9.22
C TYR A 203 -1.03 28.00 -9.74
N GLY A 204 -1.27 27.96 -11.06
CA GLY A 204 -2.54 28.36 -11.69
C GLY A 204 -2.85 29.87 -11.63
N TYR A 205 -2.14 30.63 -10.80
CA TYR A 205 -2.18 32.09 -10.76
C TYR A 205 -1.03 32.65 -11.61
N GLY A 206 -1.17 32.57 -12.93
CA GLY A 206 -0.32 33.35 -13.82
C GLY A 206 -0.61 34.83 -13.60
N TYR A 207 0.22 35.53 -12.81
CA TYR A 207 0.21 36.98 -12.82
C TYR A 207 0.81 37.41 -14.16
N THR A 208 -0.04 37.76 -15.12
CA THR A 208 0.39 38.50 -16.31
C THR A 208 0.79 39.89 -15.83
N ALA A 209 2.05 40.06 -15.45
CA ALA A 209 2.66 41.37 -15.47
C ALA A 209 2.76 41.77 -16.94
N GLU A 210 1.70 42.38 -17.46
CA GLU A 210 1.81 43.13 -18.71
C GLU A 210 2.86 44.20 -18.49
N ASN A 211 3.98 44.02 -19.17
CA ASN A 211 5.02 45.02 -19.33
C ASN A 211 4.38 46.29 -19.88
N SER A 212 4.12 47.27 -19.02
CA SER A 212 3.93 48.66 -19.43
C SER A 212 5.29 49.15 -19.97
N SER A 213 5.50 48.83 -21.24
CA SER A 213 6.60 49.33 -22.02
C SER A 213 6.49 50.83 -22.08
N THR A 214 7.52 51.46 -21.54
CA THR A 214 7.86 52.86 -21.67
C THR A 214 7.78 53.26 -23.15
N LYS A 215 6.96 54.25 -23.47
CA LYS A 215 7.21 55.26 -24.50
C LYS A 215 6.36 56.49 -24.21
#